data_AF-A0A918FHY3-F1
#
_entry.id   AF-A0A918FHY3-F1
#
_cell.length_a   1.000
_cell.length_b   1.000
_cell.length_c   1.000
_cell.angle_alpha   90.00
_cell.angle_beta   90.00
_cell.angle_gamma   90.00
#
_symmetry.space_group_name_H-M   'P 1'
#
loop_
_entity.id
_entity.type
_entity.pdbx_description
1 polymer ?
#
loop_
_entity_poly.entity_id
_entity_poly.type
_entity_poly.pdbx_seq_one_letter_code
_entity_poly.pdbx_strand_id
1 'polypeptide(L)' 'MVRSMINLTRPNPAVRDALNPGRASKACALIAIVESVILRCATIVAANTFWHA' A
#
# COMPACT_ATOMS: atom_id res chain seq x y z
N MET A 1 -0.58 -6.16 -3.07
CA MET A 1 0.37 -6.53 -2.00
C MET A 1 0.36 -5.59 -0.80
N VAL A 2 0.53 -4.26 -0.97
CA VAL A 2 0.49 -3.31 0.17
C VAL A 2 -0.82 -3.41 0.96
N ARG A 3 -1.97 -3.44 0.26
CA ARG A 3 -3.29 -3.64 0.90
C ARG A 3 -3.42 -4.99 1.63
N SER A 4 -2.75 -6.03 1.13
CA SER A 4 -2.73 -7.35 1.77
C SER A 4 -1.97 -7.32 3.11
N MET A 5 -0.87 -6.56 3.20
CA MET A 5 -0.15 -6.38 4.48
C MET A 5 -1.00 -5.67 5.53
N ILE A 6 -1.78 -4.68 5.12
CA ILE A 6 -2.74 -4.00 6.02
C ILE A 6 -3.81 -5.01 6.48
N ASN A 7 -4.28 -5.88 5.58
CA ASN A 7 -5.28 -6.88 5.94
C ASN A 7 -4.73 -7.94 6.90
N LEU A 8 -3.46 -8.33 6.75
CA LEU A 8 -2.79 -9.28 7.64
C LEU A 8 -2.54 -8.69 9.04
N THR A 9 -2.06 -7.45 9.10
CA THR A 9 -1.75 -6.77 10.37
C THR A 9 -2.99 -6.26 11.11
N ARG A 10 -4.07 -5.96 10.38
CA ARG A 10 -5.37 -5.57 10.94
C ARG A 10 -6.48 -6.36 10.25
N PRO A 11 -6.79 -7.58 10.72
CA PRO A 11 -7.75 -8.46 10.06
C PRO A 11 -9.19 -7.95 10.14
N ASN A 12 -9.56 -7.27 11.24
CA ASN A 12 -10.91 -6.73 11.44
C ASN A 12 -11.23 -5.62 10.43
N PRO A 13 -12.20 -5.83 9.51
CA PRO A 13 -12.55 -4.83 8.48
C PRO A 13 -13.15 -3.55 9.07
N ALA A 14 -13.97 -3.64 10.13
CA ALA A 14 -14.61 -2.47 10.73
C ALA A 14 -13.57 -1.46 11.27
N VAL A 15 -12.46 -1.95 11.84
CA VAL A 15 -11.35 -1.12 12.32
C VAL A 15 -10.60 -0.47 11.15
N ARG A 16 -10.44 -1.16 10.02
CA ARG A 16 -9.80 -0.59 8.82
C ARG A 16 -10.67 0.50 8.20
N ASP A 17 -11.98 0.28 8.16
CA ASP A 17 -12.93 1.21 7.56
C ASP A 17 -13.09 2.49 8.38
N ALA A 18 -13.01 2.40 9.71
CA ALA A 18 -12.94 3.58 10.58
C ALA A 18 -11.70 4.47 10.31
N LEU A 19 -10.59 3.89 9.87
CA LEU A 19 -9.34 4.61 9.58
C LEU A 19 -9.28 5.18 8.15
N ASN A 20 -10.14 4.72 7.24
CA ASN A 20 -10.17 5.15 5.84
C ASN A 20 -10.41 6.66 5.65
N PRO A 21 -11.42 7.27 6.31
CA PRO A 21 -11.69 8.71 6.18
C PRO A 21 -10.53 9.56 6.72
N GLY A 22 -9.89 9.10 7.80
CA GLY A 22 -8.82 9.83 8.48
C GLY A 22 -7.48 9.81 7.73
N ARG A 23 -7.23 8.82 6.87
CA ARG A 23 -6.02 8.77 6.03
C ARG A 23 -6.21 9.43 4.67
N ALA A 24 -7.40 9.33 4.08
CA ALA A 24 -7.68 9.91 2.76
C ALA A 24 -7.65 11.45 2.77
N SER A 25 -7.90 12.06 3.93
CA SER A 25 -7.91 13.51 4.12
C SER A 25 -6.54 14.10 4.52
N LYS A 26 -5.51 13.27 4.75
CA LYS A 26 -4.19 13.73 5.22
C LYS A 26 -3.13 13.53 4.13
N ALA A 27 -2.51 14.63 3.69
CA ALA A 27 -1.46 14.60 2.67
C ALA A 27 -0.30 13.65 3.04
N CYS A 28 0.19 13.68 4.28
CA CYS A 28 1.26 12.78 4.74
C CYS A 28 0.89 11.30 4.64
N ALA A 29 -0.38 10.97 4.92
CA ALA A 29 -0.83 9.58 4.82
C ALA A 29 -0.92 9.11 3.36
N LEU A 30 -1.30 10.00 2.43
CA LEU A 30 -1.29 9.70 1.00
C LEU A 30 0.15 9.52 0.48
N ILE A 31 1.09 10.38 0.87
CA ILE A 31 2.50 10.26 0.50
C ILE A 31 3.07 8.91 0.98
N ALA A 32 2.85 8.55 2.25
CA ALA A 32 3.32 7.28 2.79
C ALA A 32 2.72 6.06 2.05
N ILE A 33 1.46 6.14 1.62
CA ILE A 33 0.83 5.09 0.79
C ILE A 33 1.56 4.99 -0.55
N VAL A 34 1.80 6.11 -1.23
CA VAL A 34 2.50 6.14 -2.52
C VAL A 34 3.91 5.55 -2.40
N GLU A 35 4.68 5.96 -1.40
CA GLU A 35 6.02 5.43 -1.14
C GLU A 35 6.01 3.91 -0.94
N SER A 36 5.05 3.39 -0.16
CA SER A 36 4.93 1.95 0.07
C SER A 36 4.59 1.16 -1.20
N VAL A 37 3.83 1.76 -2.13
CA VAL A 37 3.51 1.17 -3.43
C VAL A 37 4.73 1.19 -4.34
N ILE A 38 5.46 2.32 -4.42
CA ILE A 38 6.67 2.47 -5.23
C ILE A 38 7.71 1.42 -4.81
N LEU A 39 7.98 1.29 -3.51
CA LEU A 39 8.94 0.32 -2.99
C LEU A 39 8.60 -1.10 -3.43
N ARG A 40 7.32 -1.48 -3.35
CA ARG A 40 6.89 -2.81 -3.76
C ARG A 40 6.89 -3.00 -5.27
N CYS A 41 6.56 -1.94 -6.01
CA CYS A 41 6.62 -1.95 -7.47
C CYS A 41 8.05 -2.22 -7.93
N ALA A 42 9.05 -1.53 -7.37
CA ALA A 42 10.46 -1.75 -7.68
C ALA A 42 10.88 -3.22 -7.53
N THR A 43 10.41 -3.92 -6.49
CA THR A 43 10.64 -5.36 -6.33
C THR A 43 10.03 -6.19 -7.46
N ILE A 44 8.78 -5.88 -7.85
CA ILE A 44 8.07 -6.61 -8.91
C ILE A 44 8.73 -6.35 -10.26
N VAL A 45 9.06 -5.10 -10.57
CA VAL A 45 9.73 -4.67 -11.80
C VAL A 45 11.05 -5.42 -11.95
N ALA A 46 11.89 -5.40 -10.91
CA ALA A 46 13.17 -6.11 -10.91
C ALA A 46 13.01 -7.62 -11.09
N ALA A 47 12.01 -8.23 -10.42
CA ALA A 47 11.71 -9.65 -10.57
C ALA A 47 11.21 -10.03 -11.97
N ASN A 48 10.68 -9.08 -12.74
CA ASN A 48 10.21 -9.28 -14.12
C ASN A 48 11.18 -8.69 -15.16
N THR A 49 12.47 -8.54 -14.81
CA THR A 49 13.50 -7.97 -15.71
C THR A 49 13.08 -6.66 -16.37
N PHE A 50 12.42 -5.79 -15.60
CA PHE A 50 11.87 -4.51 -16.04
C PHE A 50 10.87 -4.63 -17.19
N TRP A 51 10.24 -5.81 -17.34
CA TRP A 51 9.37 -6.17 -18.45
C TRP A 51 10.01 -6.02 -19.84
N HIS A 52 11.35 -6.00 -19.92
CA HIS A 52 12.02 -6.19 -21.19
C HIS A 52 11.72 -7.60 -21.69
N ALA A 53 10.92 -7.66 -22.76
CA ALA A 53 10.69 -8.86 -23.57
C ALA A 53 11.86 -9.10 -24.53
#